data_AF-A0A0K0DSH6-F1
#
_entry.id   AF-A0A0K0DSH6-F1
#
_cell.length_a   1.000
_cell.length_b   1.000
_cell.length_c   1.000
_cell.angle_alpha   90.00
_cell.angle_beta   90.00
_cell.angle_gamma   90.00
#
_symmetry.space_group_name_H-M   'P 1'
#
loop_
_entity.id
_entity.type
_entity.pdbx_description
1 polymer ?
#
loop_
_entity_poly.entity_id
_entity_poly.type
_entity_poly.pdbx_seq_one_letter_code
_entity_poly.pdbx_strand_id
1 'polypeptide(L)'
;MKESGIALVERAADNIGSDEESVIDIISLNSTPKYSDSIPNIKYSFDLSQSIVDPESGGVTFNVEAKNLNKKLKETFKRLGSLDNFTTEIERYFFINRQTDETLRQKKRLAAKIESSLKVLASGSAIHMTGSSVTGLGSYNCDIDMCWNCYVSLYGEDRKREIHRMLKVAKQRIRKDFPEAVRSIDVIRAVVPILKFELAYFDEETHKDVCFEVDININNHPGIYNSKLLHYYSLFDRRFSQLVLVLKHWAQIREIKDAQNGFFNSYSIALLALHYLQCGVKPYVLPNLQKLYPQIFDDAESLIELEYRQHFESPITKESLTINRQPISELLIGFFDYYRNFDFDHYAISVREGKIIPRSQCSSDNPLTYCLFIEEPYDYKNTARCVTHQQNWAVIQTCFNDAYDSLVYPGGVTPSLSDIAT
;
A
#
# COMPACT_ATOMS: atom_id res chain seq x y z
N MET A 1 -11.57 -20.53 20.63
CA MET A 1 -12.96 -20.03 20.67
C MET A 1 -13.03 -18.88 19.68
N LYS A 2 -13.97 -18.95 18.74
CA LYS A 2 -14.18 -17.98 17.66
C LYS A 2 -14.75 -16.68 18.24
N GLU A 3 -13.94 -15.62 18.32
CA GLU A 3 -14.48 -14.25 18.33
C GLU A 3 -14.53 -13.79 16.87
N SER A 4 -15.74 -13.58 16.36
CA SER A 4 -16.02 -13.07 15.02
C SER A 4 -15.51 -11.64 14.86
N GLY A 5 -14.95 -11.29 13.70
CA GLY A 5 -14.38 -9.95 13.40
C GLY A 5 -15.31 -8.75 13.64
N ILE A 6 -16.60 -8.98 13.87
CA ILE A 6 -17.59 -7.98 14.32
C ILE A 6 -17.24 -7.42 15.71
N ALA A 7 -16.72 -8.24 16.64
CA ALA A 7 -16.42 -7.82 18.02
C ALA A 7 -15.19 -6.89 18.13
N LEU A 8 -14.33 -6.86 17.11
CA LEU A 8 -13.19 -5.94 17.03
C LEU A 8 -13.62 -4.51 16.65
N VAL A 9 -14.74 -4.35 15.94
CA VAL A 9 -15.29 -3.06 15.55
C VAL A 9 -16.03 -2.40 16.73
N GLU A 10 -16.76 -3.18 17.53
CA GLU A 10 -17.46 -2.67 18.73
C GLU A 10 -16.49 -2.26 19.84
N ARG A 11 -15.43 -3.04 20.12
CA ARG A 11 -14.41 -2.66 21.15
C ARG A 11 -13.64 -1.38 20.81
N ALA A 12 -13.53 -1.01 19.53
CA ALA A 12 -12.93 0.26 19.12
C ALA A 12 -13.87 1.47 19.31
N ALA A 13 -15.19 1.23 19.28
CA ALA A 13 -16.21 2.23 19.56
C ALA A 13 -16.45 2.41 21.08
N ASP A 14 -16.41 1.32 21.86
CA ASP A 14 -16.73 1.33 23.30
C ASP A 14 -15.64 1.98 24.19
N ASN A 15 -14.43 2.17 23.68
CA ASN A 15 -13.38 2.93 24.37
C ASN A 15 -13.46 4.45 24.15
N ILE A 16 -14.44 4.92 23.37
CA ILE A 16 -14.81 6.33 23.30
C ILE A 16 -15.85 6.54 24.39
N GLY A 17 -15.36 6.86 25.58
CA GLY A 17 -16.17 7.07 26.79
C GLY A 17 -17.38 7.97 26.55
N SER A 18 -18.46 7.61 27.24
CA SER A 18 -19.72 8.31 27.36
C SER A 18 -19.61 9.64 28.12
N ASP A 19 -18.83 10.58 27.60
CA ASP A 19 -18.84 11.96 28.07
C ASP A 19 -19.57 12.84 27.04
N GLU A 20 -20.82 13.16 27.36
CA GLU A 20 -21.80 13.93 26.58
C GLU A 20 -21.42 15.40 26.28
N GLU A 21 -20.14 15.79 26.33
CA GLU A 21 -19.73 17.19 26.16
C GLU A 21 -18.49 17.46 25.28
N SER A 22 -18.04 16.50 24.47
CA SER A 22 -17.03 16.78 23.43
C SER A 22 -17.68 16.86 22.05
N VAL A 23 -18.22 18.04 21.73
CA VAL A 23 -18.43 18.45 20.34
C VAL A 23 -17.06 18.37 19.66
N ILE A 24 -16.84 17.31 18.88
CA ILE A 24 -15.71 17.21 17.97
C ILE A 24 -15.88 18.38 17.01
N ASP A 25 -15.16 19.47 17.27
CA ASP A 25 -14.95 20.51 16.28
C ASP A 25 -14.51 19.80 15.01
N ILE A 26 -15.36 19.88 13.99
CA ILE A 26 -15.08 19.39 12.65
C ILE A 26 -13.91 20.23 12.15
N ILE A 27 -12.69 19.81 12.51
CA ILE A 27 -11.45 20.34 11.98
C ILE A 27 -11.58 20.17 10.48
N SER A 28 -11.66 21.30 9.79
CA SER A 28 -11.79 21.46 8.34
C SER A 28 -11.21 20.27 7.58
N LEU A 29 -12.07 19.56 6.85
CA LEU A 29 -11.75 18.42 5.97
C LEU A 29 -10.70 18.76 4.87
N ASN A 30 -10.23 20.00 4.82
CA ASN A 30 -9.22 20.54 3.93
C ASN A 30 -7.97 21.07 4.64
N SER A 31 -7.77 20.85 5.94
CA SER A 31 -6.52 21.25 6.58
C SER A 31 -5.40 20.30 6.14
N THR A 32 -4.77 20.62 5.00
CA THR A 32 -3.40 20.23 4.72
C THR A 32 -2.58 20.59 5.96
N PRO A 33 -1.92 19.63 6.61
CA PRO A 33 -1.08 19.94 7.75
C PRO A 33 -0.04 20.99 7.32
N LYS A 34 -0.03 22.15 7.98
CA LYS A 34 1.02 23.15 7.79
C LYS A 34 2.28 22.65 8.46
N TYR A 35 3.09 21.87 7.75
CA TYR A 35 4.45 21.55 8.17
C TYR A 35 5.43 22.37 7.32
N SER A 36 6.10 23.32 7.96
CA SER A 36 7.17 24.11 7.36
C SER A 36 8.47 23.33 7.39
N ASP A 37 8.65 22.39 6.46
CA ASP A 37 9.99 21.88 6.18
C ASP A 37 10.38 22.35 4.77
N SER A 38 10.61 23.66 4.64
CA SER A 38 11.47 24.17 3.58
C SER A 38 12.89 23.70 3.88
N ILE A 39 13.21 22.47 3.51
CA ILE A 39 14.60 22.00 3.46
C ILE A 39 15.07 22.19 2.01
N PRO A 40 16.03 23.09 1.75
CA PRO A 40 16.59 23.30 0.43
C PRO A 40 17.53 22.14 0.09
N ASN A 41 16.99 20.95 -0.13
CA ASN A 41 17.76 19.82 -0.63
C ASN A 41 17.66 19.84 -2.17
N ILE A 42 18.58 20.58 -2.80
CA ILE A 42 18.69 20.85 -4.25
C ILE A 42 18.84 19.56 -5.09
N LYS A 43 19.00 18.39 -4.45
CA LYS A 43 19.29 17.13 -5.14
C LYS A 43 18.08 16.50 -5.86
N TYR A 44 16.85 16.78 -5.45
CA TYR A 44 15.64 16.18 -6.05
C TYR A 44 14.61 17.25 -6.39
N SER A 45 14.60 17.69 -7.65
CA SER A 45 13.54 18.52 -8.22
C SER A 45 12.60 17.61 -9.02
N PHE A 46 11.30 17.67 -8.72
CA PHE A 46 10.25 17.05 -9.54
C PHE A 46 10.04 17.87 -10.82
N ASP A 47 11.08 17.87 -11.66
CA ASP A 47 11.17 18.63 -12.90
C ASP A 47 10.53 17.86 -14.05
N LEU A 48 9.39 18.36 -14.52
CA LEU A 48 8.68 17.81 -15.68
C LEU A 48 9.43 18.03 -17.01
N SER A 49 10.46 18.88 -17.07
CA SER A 49 11.25 19.06 -18.28
C SER A 49 11.97 17.77 -18.71
N GLN A 50 12.15 16.84 -17.77
CA GLN A 50 12.76 15.53 -17.99
C GLN A 50 11.73 14.41 -18.20
N SER A 51 10.43 14.74 -18.23
CA SER A 51 9.37 13.78 -18.52
C SER A 51 9.57 13.18 -19.91
N ILE A 52 9.47 11.84 -20.00
CA ILE A 52 9.56 11.11 -21.27
C ILE A 52 8.19 10.98 -21.97
N VAL A 53 7.16 11.56 -21.36
CA VAL A 53 5.79 11.64 -21.86
C VAL A 53 5.27 13.07 -21.79
N ASP A 54 4.20 13.35 -22.51
CA ASP A 54 3.44 14.58 -22.31
C ASP A 54 2.86 14.62 -20.88
N PRO A 55 3.19 15.63 -20.05
CA PRO A 55 2.69 15.72 -18.68
C PRO A 55 1.17 15.72 -18.58
N GLU A 56 0.46 16.25 -19.58
CA GLU A 56 -1.00 16.28 -19.57
C GLU A 56 -1.61 14.87 -19.69
N SER A 57 -0.97 14.01 -20.47
CA SER A 57 -1.33 12.59 -20.54
C SER A 57 -1.11 11.85 -19.21
N GLY A 58 -0.31 12.40 -18.29
CA GLY A 58 0.11 11.75 -17.06
C GLY A 58 0.92 10.47 -17.28
N GLY A 59 1.34 10.16 -18.52
CA GLY A 59 2.01 8.91 -18.86
C GLY A 59 1.15 7.65 -18.75
N VAL A 60 -0.18 7.79 -18.73
CA VAL A 60 -1.11 6.66 -18.59
C VAL A 60 -1.87 6.41 -19.89
N THR A 61 -2.13 5.12 -20.19
CA THR A 61 -2.96 4.73 -21.33
C THR A 61 -4.25 4.11 -20.80
N PHE A 62 -5.36 4.83 -20.94
CA PHE A 62 -6.66 4.39 -20.48
C PHE A 62 -7.07 3.04 -21.09
N ASN A 63 -7.54 2.11 -20.26
CA ASN A 63 -8.08 0.84 -20.72
C ASN A 63 -9.37 1.09 -21.52
N VAL A 64 -9.34 0.79 -22.82
CA VAL A 64 -10.46 1.05 -23.74
C VAL A 64 -11.72 0.29 -23.32
N GLU A 65 -11.59 -0.91 -22.77
CA GLU A 65 -12.73 -1.71 -22.28
C GLU A 65 -13.42 -1.01 -21.11
N ALA A 66 -12.65 -0.32 -20.27
CA ALA A 66 -13.19 0.48 -19.18
C ALA A 66 -14.02 1.67 -19.66
N LYS A 67 -13.92 2.10 -20.93
CA LYS A 67 -14.74 3.20 -21.48
C LYS A 67 -16.23 2.89 -21.38
N ASN A 68 -16.60 1.67 -21.75
CA ASN A 68 -17.99 1.21 -21.74
C ASN A 68 -18.49 1.00 -20.31
N LEU A 69 -17.64 0.46 -19.43
CA LEU A 69 -17.90 0.32 -18.00
C LEU A 69 -18.17 1.69 -17.36
N ASN A 70 -17.31 2.68 -17.59
CA ASN A 70 -17.50 4.05 -17.11
C ASN A 70 -18.80 4.69 -17.60
N LYS A 71 -19.29 4.35 -18.80
CA LYS A 71 -20.60 4.83 -19.28
C LYS A 71 -21.76 4.19 -18.49
N LYS A 72 -21.72 2.87 -18.25
CA LYS A 72 -22.72 2.15 -17.45
C LYS A 72 -22.69 2.58 -15.98
N LEU A 73 -21.51 2.85 -15.42
CA LEU A 73 -21.34 3.38 -14.07
C LEU A 73 -22.03 4.74 -13.90
N LYS A 74 -21.96 5.63 -14.90
CA LYS A 74 -22.69 6.92 -14.84
C LYS A 74 -24.21 6.73 -14.75
N GLU A 75 -24.77 5.74 -15.43
CA GLU A 75 -26.19 5.40 -15.32
C GLU A 75 -26.50 4.78 -13.95
N THR A 76 -25.57 3.97 -13.44
CA THR A 76 -25.66 3.37 -12.10
C THR A 76 -25.67 4.44 -11.01
N PHE A 77 -24.74 5.40 -11.03
CA PHE A 77 -24.69 6.48 -10.05
C PHE A 77 -25.93 7.38 -10.12
N LYS A 78 -26.46 7.66 -11.32
CA LYS A 78 -27.75 8.37 -11.45
C LYS A 78 -28.90 7.63 -10.77
N ARG A 79 -28.92 6.30 -10.82
CA ARG A 79 -29.93 5.47 -10.15
C ARG A 79 -29.73 5.43 -8.64
N LEU A 80 -28.49 5.31 -8.18
CA LEU A 80 -28.16 5.27 -6.74
C LEU A 80 -28.42 6.61 -6.04
N GLY A 81 -28.36 7.72 -6.77
CA GLY A 81 -28.54 9.05 -6.20
C GLY A 81 -27.27 9.57 -5.52
N SER A 82 -27.42 10.35 -4.45
CA SER A 82 -26.25 10.89 -3.72
C SER A 82 -25.51 9.76 -2.99
N LEU A 83 -24.19 9.78 -3.11
CA LEU A 83 -23.25 8.91 -2.39
C LEU A 83 -22.44 9.69 -1.33
N ASP A 84 -22.93 10.87 -0.91
CA ASP A 84 -22.19 11.74 0.02
C ASP A 84 -22.01 11.07 1.38
N ASN A 85 -23.06 10.43 1.91
CA ASN A 85 -22.98 9.68 3.17
C ASN A 85 -21.96 8.54 3.08
N PHE A 86 -21.97 7.79 1.98
CA PHE A 86 -21.02 6.69 1.77
C PHE A 86 -19.57 7.21 1.63
N THR A 87 -19.40 8.36 0.97
CA THR A 87 -18.13 9.07 0.88
C THR A 87 -17.63 9.43 2.28
N THR A 88 -18.45 10.08 3.10
CA THR A 88 -18.10 10.45 4.47
C THR A 88 -17.79 9.23 5.34
N GLU A 89 -18.51 8.12 5.15
CA GLU A 89 -18.24 6.86 5.84
C GLU A 89 -16.84 6.30 5.52
N ILE A 90 -16.47 6.25 4.23
CA ILE A 90 -15.14 5.82 3.79
C ILE A 90 -14.05 6.74 4.34
N GLU A 91 -14.26 8.06 4.29
CA GLU A 91 -13.31 9.04 4.79
C GLU A 91 -13.10 8.92 6.30
N ARG A 92 -14.19 8.72 7.05
CA ARG A 92 -14.16 8.49 8.50
C ARG A 92 -13.45 7.18 8.83
N TYR A 93 -13.77 6.10 8.12
CA TYR A 93 -13.10 4.82 8.26
C TYR A 93 -11.59 4.96 8.06
N PHE A 94 -11.18 5.67 7.01
CA PHE A 94 -9.77 5.94 6.74
C PHE A 94 -9.09 6.68 7.88
N PHE A 95 -9.69 7.76 8.38
CA PHE A 95 -9.08 8.56 9.44
C PHE A 95 -8.94 7.79 10.77
N ILE A 96 -9.91 6.95 11.11
CA ILE A 96 -9.90 6.15 12.34
C ILE A 96 -8.89 5.01 12.24
N ASN A 97 -8.79 4.36 11.08
CA ASN A 97 -8.04 3.11 10.93
C ASN A 97 -6.64 3.28 10.33
N ARG A 98 -6.27 4.47 9.85
CA ARG A 98 -4.90 4.73 9.37
C ARG A 98 -3.91 4.77 10.52
N GLN A 99 -2.66 4.47 10.22
CA GLN A 99 -1.55 4.79 11.10
C GLN A 99 -1.47 6.31 11.34
N THR A 100 -1.28 6.72 12.59
CA THR A 100 -1.10 8.12 12.97
C THR A 100 0.36 8.56 12.77
N ASP A 101 0.57 9.86 12.62
CA ASP A 101 1.92 10.44 12.54
C ASP A 101 2.72 10.20 13.82
N GLU A 102 2.04 10.13 14.96
CA GLU A 102 2.64 9.77 16.26
C GLU A 102 3.17 8.34 16.26
N THR A 103 2.36 7.36 15.84
CA THR A 103 2.80 5.97 15.70
C THR A 103 3.94 5.86 14.69
N LEU A 104 3.92 6.61 13.59
CA LEU A 104 5.05 6.65 12.66
C LEU A 104 6.33 7.19 13.30
N ARG A 105 6.26 8.26 14.10
CA ARG A 105 7.43 8.77 14.84
C ARG A 105 7.99 7.73 15.82
N GLN A 106 7.12 7.03 16.56
CA GLN A 106 7.54 5.94 17.45
C GLN A 106 8.27 4.84 16.70
N LYS A 107 7.69 4.35 15.58
CA LYS A 107 8.31 3.32 14.73
C LYS A 107 9.65 3.77 14.16
N LYS A 108 9.79 5.04 13.73
CA LYS A 108 11.07 5.60 13.24
C LYS A 108 12.15 5.62 14.34
N ARG A 109 11.80 5.99 15.58
CA ARG A 109 12.75 5.94 16.70
C ARG A 109 13.16 4.51 17.02
N LEU A 110 12.23 3.56 16.97
CA LEU A 110 12.51 2.15 17.18
C LEU A 110 13.45 1.61 16.09
N ALA A 111 13.18 1.94 14.82
CA ALA A 111 14.05 1.57 13.70
C ALA A 111 15.48 2.11 13.87
N ALA A 112 15.66 3.35 14.36
CA ALA A 112 16.98 3.93 14.63
C ALA A 112 17.73 3.18 15.76
N LYS A 113 17.02 2.76 16.83
CA LYS A 113 17.60 1.92 17.90
C LYS A 113 18.03 0.55 17.37
N ILE A 114 17.19 -0.09 16.55
CA ILE A 114 17.49 -1.38 15.91
C ILE A 114 18.69 -1.24 14.97
N GLU A 115 18.74 -0.17 14.17
CA GLU A 115 19.86 0.10 13.26
C GLU A 115 21.18 0.22 14.04
N SER A 116 21.16 0.94 15.17
CA SER A 116 22.33 1.11 16.04
C SER A 116 22.81 -0.23 16.60
N SER A 117 21.88 -1.12 16.95
CA SER A 117 22.19 -2.49 17.37
C SER A 117 22.86 -3.31 16.27
N LEU A 118 22.30 -3.28 15.05
CA LEU A 118 22.80 -4.07 13.91
C LEU A 118 24.09 -3.52 13.30
N LYS A 119 24.34 -2.20 13.36
CA LYS A 119 25.57 -1.56 12.88
C LYS A 119 26.84 -2.08 13.56
N VAL A 120 26.72 -2.58 14.79
CA VAL A 120 27.84 -3.22 15.50
C VAL A 120 28.21 -4.59 14.90
N LEU A 121 27.25 -5.27 14.25
CA LEU A 121 27.52 -6.55 13.56
C LEU A 121 28.12 -6.34 12.16
N ALA A 122 27.73 -5.25 11.48
CA ALA A 122 28.24 -4.91 10.16
C ALA A 122 28.48 -3.39 10.08
N SER A 123 29.73 -2.98 10.30
CA SER A 123 30.13 -1.58 10.22
C SER A 123 29.88 -1.03 8.81
N GLY A 124 29.21 0.12 8.72
CA GLY A 124 28.82 0.73 7.44
C GLY A 124 27.51 0.20 6.85
N SER A 125 26.81 -0.70 7.54
CA SER A 125 25.43 -1.06 7.17
C SER A 125 24.43 0.05 7.51
N ALA A 126 23.29 0.03 6.84
CA ALA A 126 22.17 0.94 7.08
C ALA A 126 20.85 0.18 7.17
N ILE A 127 19.86 0.74 7.86
CA ILE A 127 18.48 0.26 7.81
C ILE A 127 17.64 1.23 7.00
N HIS A 128 16.85 0.68 6.08
CA HIS A 128 15.80 1.40 5.38
C HIS A 128 14.45 0.83 5.83
N MET A 129 13.58 1.67 6.41
CA MET A 129 12.19 1.29 6.63
C MET A 129 11.47 1.15 5.29
N THR A 130 10.64 0.12 5.19
CA THR A 130 9.87 -0.23 3.99
C THR A 130 8.41 -0.52 4.37
N GLY A 131 7.59 -0.87 3.38
CA GLY A 131 6.26 -1.42 3.59
C GLY A 131 5.23 -0.42 4.13
N SER A 132 4.21 -0.97 4.79
CA SER A 132 2.99 -0.21 5.14
C SER A 132 3.28 0.98 6.05
N SER A 133 4.30 0.88 6.90
CA SER A 133 4.64 1.92 7.88
C SER A 133 5.05 3.25 7.25
N VAL A 134 5.68 3.25 6.07
CA VAL A 134 6.29 4.44 5.46
C VAL A 134 5.70 4.82 4.10
N THR A 135 4.70 4.06 3.62
CA THR A 135 4.05 4.30 2.32
C THR A 135 2.85 5.23 2.39
N GLY A 136 2.38 5.60 3.58
CA GLY A 136 1.09 6.29 3.74
C GLY A 136 -0.14 5.39 3.55
N LEU A 137 0.07 4.07 3.40
CA LEU A 137 -0.98 3.04 3.19
C LEU A 137 -1.16 2.11 4.41
N GLY A 138 -0.53 2.46 5.53
CA GLY A 138 -0.55 1.68 6.78
C GLY A 138 -1.84 1.82 7.56
N SER A 139 -2.35 0.70 8.06
CA SER A 139 -3.35 0.67 9.12
C SER A 139 -2.69 0.97 10.47
N TYR A 140 -3.49 1.32 11.48
CA TYR A 140 -3.02 1.64 12.84
C TYR A 140 -2.12 0.56 13.46
N ASN A 141 -2.34 -0.70 13.10
CA ASN A 141 -1.62 -1.87 13.60
C ASN A 141 -0.62 -2.48 12.60
N CYS A 142 -0.23 -1.76 11.54
CA CYS A 142 0.66 -2.35 10.54
C CYS A 142 2.08 -2.64 11.09
N ASP A 143 2.73 -3.63 10.51
CA ASP A 143 4.06 -4.07 10.91
C ASP A 143 5.14 -3.02 10.58
N ILE A 144 6.30 -3.15 11.21
CA ILE A 144 7.52 -2.42 10.87
C ILE A 144 8.36 -3.30 9.94
N ASP A 145 8.26 -3.05 8.63
CA ASP A 145 9.14 -3.69 7.65
C ASP A 145 10.45 -2.91 7.52
N MET A 146 11.58 -3.61 7.51
CA MET A 146 12.91 -3.02 7.32
C MET A 146 13.77 -3.85 6.37
N CYS A 147 14.57 -3.16 5.56
CA CYS A 147 15.67 -3.72 4.81
C CYS A 147 16.98 -3.34 5.48
N TRP A 148 17.68 -4.32 6.04
CA TRP A 148 19.06 -4.14 6.51
C TRP A 148 20.00 -4.24 5.31
N ASN A 149 20.49 -3.08 4.86
CA ASN A 149 21.40 -2.96 3.74
C ASN A 149 22.83 -3.12 4.25
N CYS A 150 23.48 -4.23 3.89
CA CYS A 150 24.82 -4.56 4.35
C CYS A 150 25.64 -5.25 3.24
N TYR A 151 26.95 -5.07 3.29
CA TYR A 151 27.85 -5.75 2.36
C TYR A 151 27.83 -7.26 2.60
N VAL A 152 27.54 -8.03 1.55
CA VAL A 152 27.60 -9.51 1.53
C VAL A 152 28.42 -9.91 0.32
N SER A 153 29.65 -10.40 0.52
CA SER A 153 30.63 -10.70 -0.53
C SER A 153 30.37 -11.97 -1.35
N LEU A 154 29.22 -12.62 -1.15
CA LEU A 154 28.91 -13.93 -1.72
C LEU A 154 27.76 -13.85 -2.72
N TYR A 155 27.72 -14.81 -3.66
CA TYR A 155 26.70 -14.94 -4.70
C TYR A 155 25.92 -16.26 -4.59
N GLY A 156 24.80 -16.38 -5.29
CA GLY A 156 24.03 -17.63 -5.38
C GLY A 156 23.61 -18.22 -4.02
N GLU A 157 23.71 -19.55 -3.88
CA GLU A 157 23.36 -20.26 -2.64
C GLU A 157 24.26 -19.87 -1.45
N ASP A 158 25.52 -19.53 -1.70
CA ASP A 158 26.42 -19.02 -0.66
C ASP A 158 25.91 -17.70 -0.07
N ARG A 159 25.39 -16.80 -0.92
CA ARG A 159 24.73 -15.57 -0.46
C ARG A 159 23.54 -15.87 0.44
N LYS A 160 22.67 -16.81 0.03
CA LYS A 160 21.46 -17.16 0.79
C LYS A 160 21.81 -17.77 2.15
N ARG A 161 22.82 -18.64 2.20
CA ARG A 161 23.36 -19.20 3.45
C ARG A 161 23.93 -18.12 4.36
N GLU A 162 24.71 -17.19 3.81
CA GLU A 162 25.28 -16.10 4.62
C GLU A 162 24.22 -15.13 5.12
N ILE A 163 23.25 -14.75 4.29
CA ILE A 163 22.08 -13.97 4.75
C ILE A 163 21.39 -14.66 5.92
N HIS A 164 21.14 -15.98 5.83
CA HIS A 164 20.53 -16.72 6.93
C HIS A 164 21.41 -16.75 8.18
N ARG A 165 22.74 -16.85 8.02
CA ARG A 165 23.70 -16.77 9.14
C ARG A 165 23.67 -15.38 9.79
N MET A 166 23.69 -14.32 9.00
CA MET A 166 23.62 -12.93 9.48
C MET A 166 22.31 -12.66 10.24
N LEU A 167 21.17 -13.14 9.74
CA LEU A 167 19.89 -13.03 10.44
C LEU A 167 19.89 -13.79 11.79
N LYS A 168 20.57 -14.94 11.88
CA LYS A 168 20.74 -15.65 13.15
C LYS A 168 21.60 -14.87 14.16
N VAL A 169 22.66 -14.22 13.70
CA VAL A 169 23.50 -13.37 14.56
C VAL A 169 22.73 -12.11 14.97
N ALA A 170 21.99 -11.49 14.05
CA ALA A 170 21.09 -10.38 14.34
C ALA A 170 20.03 -10.78 15.39
N LYS A 171 19.42 -11.97 15.27
CA LYS A 171 18.50 -12.53 16.28
C LYS A 171 19.11 -12.57 17.68
N GLN A 172 20.35 -13.07 17.81
CA GLN A 172 21.05 -13.11 19.09
C GLN A 172 21.32 -11.70 19.62
N ARG A 173 21.68 -10.77 18.74
CA ARG A 173 21.97 -9.40 19.11
C ARG A 173 20.73 -8.64 19.57
N ILE A 174 19.62 -8.72 18.84
CA ILE A 174 18.35 -8.08 19.21
C ILE A 174 17.87 -8.59 20.57
N ARG A 175 17.94 -9.90 20.84
CA ARG A 175 17.63 -10.45 22.18
C ARG A 175 18.50 -9.87 23.29
N LYS A 176 19.77 -9.59 23.01
CA LYS A 176 20.71 -9.03 23.98
C LYS A 176 20.44 -7.55 24.26
N ASP A 177 20.13 -6.78 23.21
CA ASP A 177 19.95 -5.32 23.32
C ASP A 177 18.54 -4.93 23.76
N PHE A 178 17.56 -5.82 23.58
CA PHE A 178 16.14 -5.61 23.94
C PHE A 178 15.58 -6.77 24.80
N PRO A 179 16.24 -7.18 25.89
CA PRO A 179 15.96 -8.45 26.58
C PRO A 179 14.56 -8.53 27.20
N GLU A 180 14.05 -7.43 27.73
CA GLU A 180 12.73 -7.37 28.37
C GLU A 180 11.60 -7.02 27.38
N ALA A 181 11.95 -6.45 26.23
CA ALA A 181 10.98 -6.01 25.23
C ALA A 181 10.63 -7.10 24.20
N VAL A 182 11.55 -8.04 23.92
CA VAL A 182 11.32 -9.10 22.92
C VAL A 182 10.35 -10.14 23.45
N ARG A 183 9.13 -10.17 22.90
CA ARG A 183 8.12 -11.22 23.22
C ARG A 183 8.32 -12.49 22.39
N SER A 184 8.56 -12.32 21.10
CA SER A 184 8.78 -13.40 20.14
C SER A 184 9.90 -12.98 19.18
N ILE A 185 10.70 -13.94 18.70
CA ILE A 185 11.71 -13.67 17.66
C ILE A 185 12.15 -14.94 16.97
N ASP A 186 12.04 -14.96 15.64
CA ASP A 186 12.50 -16.06 14.82
C ASP A 186 12.97 -15.69 13.41
N VAL A 187 13.76 -16.58 12.80
CA VAL A 187 14.20 -16.44 11.41
C VAL A 187 13.35 -17.33 10.52
N ILE A 188 12.48 -16.70 9.72
CA ILE A 188 11.59 -17.36 8.79
C ILE A 188 12.36 -17.74 7.52
N ARG A 189 12.26 -19.02 7.15
CA ARG A 189 12.87 -19.57 5.93
C ARG A 189 11.89 -19.47 4.77
N ALA A 190 11.82 -18.29 4.14
CA ALA A 190 11.06 -18.05 2.92
C ALA A 190 12.00 -17.80 1.72
N VAL A 191 11.41 -17.50 0.55
CA VAL A 191 12.16 -17.11 -0.66
C VAL A 191 13.09 -15.93 -0.36
N VAL A 192 12.58 -14.94 0.37
CA VAL A 192 13.37 -13.90 1.04
C VAL A 192 13.41 -14.24 2.52
N PRO A 193 14.56 -14.64 3.09
CA PRO A 193 14.67 -14.88 4.53
C PRO A 193 14.39 -13.62 5.34
N ILE A 194 13.60 -13.74 6.41
CA ILE A 194 13.16 -12.61 7.24
C ILE A 194 13.41 -12.95 8.72
N LEU A 195 13.96 -12.00 9.47
CA LEU A 195 13.95 -12.02 10.93
C LEU A 195 12.67 -11.32 11.40
N LYS A 196 11.73 -12.10 11.94
CA LYS A 196 10.44 -11.61 12.44
C LYS A 196 10.44 -11.62 13.97
N PHE A 197 9.99 -10.55 14.61
CA PHE A 197 9.90 -10.43 16.06
C PHE A 197 8.89 -9.41 16.55
N GLU A 198 8.48 -9.56 17.80
CA GLU A 198 7.62 -8.60 18.51
C GLU A 198 8.43 -7.87 19.59
N LEU A 199 8.34 -6.54 19.58
CA LEU A 199 8.86 -5.68 20.64
C LEU A 199 7.70 -5.03 21.38
N ALA A 200 7.57 -5.36 22.67
CA ALA A 200 6.61 -4.75 23.57
C ALA A 200 7.32 -3.95 24.67
N TYR A 201 6.95 -2.69 24.85
CA TYR A 201 7.54 -1.81 25.85
C TYR A 201 6.59 -0.69 26.23
N PHE A 202 6.85 -0.05 27.37
CA PHE A 202 6.16 1.18 27.76
C PHE A 202 6.78 2.37 27.02
N ASP A 203 5.99 3.04 26.19
CA ASP A 203 6.44 4.23 25.47
C ASP A 203 6.28 5.48 26.34
N GLU A 204 7.41 6.05 26.73
CA GLU A 204 7.45 7.19 27.66
C GLU A 204 6.79 8.46 27.11
N GLU A 205 6.81 8.68 25.79
CA GLU A 205 6.19 9.88 25.19
C GLU A 205 4.67 9.81 25.22
N THR A 206 4.11 8.62 24.95
CA THR A 206 2.66 8.41 24.89
C THR A 206 2.05 7.89 26.18
N HIS A 207 2.89 7.52 27.16
CA HIS A 207 2.52 6.88 28.42
C HIS A 207 1.63 5.63 28.23
N LYS A 208 1.94 4.82 27.20
CA LYS A 208 1.17 3.63 26.84
C LYS A 208 2.09 2.43 26.60
N ASP A 209 1.59 1.24 26.94
CA ASP A 209 2.20 0.00 26.48
C ASP A 209 1.98 -0.15 24.98
N VAL A 210 3.06 -0.32 24.23
CA VAL A 210 3.04 -0.55 22.80
C VAL A 210 3.61 -1.92 22.48
N CYS A 211 3.14 -2.53 21.40
CA CYS A 211 3.68 -3.77 20.86
C CYS A 211 3.77 -3.63 19.34
N PHE A 212 4.97 -3.78 18.79
CA PHE A 212 5.18 -3.72 17.35
C PHE A 212 5.72 -5.04 16.82
N GLU A 213 5.11 -5.55 15.76
CA GLU A 213 5.68 -6.59 14.91
C GLU A 213 6.73 -5.96 13.99
N VAL A 214 7.87 -6.64 13.87
CA VAL A 214 9.04 -6.16 13.15
C VAL A 214 9.58 -7.26 12.25
N ASP A 215 9.70 -6.94 10.96
CA ASP A 215 10.22 -7.83 9.92
C ASP A 215 11.50 -7.22 9.32
N ILE A 216 12.63 -7.92 9.43
CA ILE A 216 13.93 -7.50 8.87
C ILE A 216 14.38 -8.48 7.81
N ASN A 217 14.50 -8.02 6.58
CA ASN A 217 15.20 -8.73 5.50
C ASN A 217 16.60 -8.12 5.27
N ILE A 218 17.44 -8.81 4.49
CA ILE A 218 18.76 -8.30 4.10
C ILE A 218 18.79 -8.06 2.59
N ASN A 219 19.17 -6.85 2.19
CA ASN A 219 19.39 -6.45 0.79
C ASN A 219 18.21 -6.76 -0.15
N ASN A 220 16.96 -6.63 0.32
CA ASN A 220 15.77 -6.65 -0.53
C ASN A 220 15.48 -5.25 -1.08
N HIS A 221 16.35 -4.77 -1.98
CA HIS A 221 16.24 -3.42 -2.54
C HIS A 221 14.91 -3.11 -3.25
N PRO A 222 14.25 -4.04 -3.98
CA PRO A 222 12.92 -3.80 -4.53
C PRO A 222 11.90 -3.35 -3.48
N GLY A 223 11.99 -3.86 -2.24
CA GLY A 223 11.15 -3.42 -1.13
C GLY A 223 11.33 -1.93 -0.80
N ILE A 224 12.54 -1.40 -0.95
CA ILE A 224 12.84 0.03 -0.74
C ILE A 224 12.21 0.85 -1.86
N TYR A 225 12.51 0.51 -3.12
CA TYR A 225 12.04 1.25 -4.30
C TYR A 225 10.51 1.33 -4.35
N ASN A 226 9.84 0.19 -4.15
CA ASN A 226 8.38 0.12 -4.10
C ASN A 226 7.77 0.96 -3.00
N SER A 227 8.39 0.95 -1.82
CA SER A 227 7.90 1.73 -0.69
C SER A 227 7.99 3.22 -0.98
N LYS A 228 9.06 3.67 -1.67
CA LYS A 228 9.20 5.06 -2.13
C LYS A 228 8.15 5.38 -3.19
N LEU A 229 8.01 4.57 -4.23
CA LEU A 229 7.03 4.80 -5.28
C LEU A 229 5.61 4.94 -4.72
N LEU A 230 5.18 3.99 -3.89
CA LEU A 230 3.87 4.02 -3.25
C LEU A 230 3.69 5.20 -2.29
N HIS A 231 4.74 5.56 -1.56
CA HIS A 231 4.73 6.74 -0.70
C HIS A 231 4.41 8.00 -1.51
N TYR A 232 5.10 8.22 -2.62
CA TYR A 232 4.86 9.40 -3.45
C TYR A 232 3.49 9.39 -4.13
N TYR A 233 2.96 8.23 -4.51
CA TYR A 233 1.56 8.13 -4.94
C TYR A 233 0.56 8.49 -3.82
N SER A 234 0.85 8.12 -2.57
CA SER A 234 -0.01 8.45 -1.42
C SER A 234 -0.07 9.94 -1.13
N LEU A 235 0.99 10.66 -1.46
CA LEU A 235 1.05 12.12 -1.35
C LEU A 235 0.39 12.82 -2.54
N PHE A 236 0.35 12.17 -3.71
CA PHE A 236 -0.23 12.73 -4.93
C PHE A 236 -1.74 12.93 -4.78
N ASP A 237 -2.46 11.88 -4.35
CA ASP A 237 -3.91 11.95 -4.14
C ASP A 237 -4.33 11.08 -2.96
N ARG A 238 -4.97 11.70 -1.96
CA ARG A 238 -5.43 11.03 -0.74
C ARG A 238 -6.43 9.91 -0.99
N ARG A 239 -7.20 9.97 -2.09
CA ARG A 239 -8.16 8.93 -2.47
C ARG A 239 -7.47 7.59 -2.70
N PHE A 240 -6.18 7.59 -3.04
CA PHE A 240 -5.39 6.37 -3.11
C PHE A 240 -5.29 5.66 -1.75
N SER A 241 -4.85 6.37 -0.70
CA SER A 241 -4.72 5.79 0.63
C SER A 241 -6.06 5.38 1.23
N GLN A 242 -7.12 6.15 0.97
CA GLN A 242 -8.48 5.80 1.36
C GLN A 242 -8.94 4.49 0.69
N LEU A 243 -8.77 4.39 -0.63
CA LEU A 243 -9.16 3.22 -1.41
C LEU A 243 -8.40 1.97 -0.93
N VAL A 244 -7.08 2.06 -0.79
CA VAL A 244 -6.24 0.93 -0.34
C VAL A 244 -6.63 0.46 1.04
N LEU A 245 -6.93 1.35 1.98
CA LEU A 245 -7.29 0.93 3.34
C LEU A 245 -8.64 0.21 3.37
N VAL A 246 -9.64 0.72 2.64
CA VAL A 246 -10.95 0.04 2.50
C VAL A 246 -10.81 -1.31 1.79
N LEU A 247 -10.02 -1.39 0.73
CA LEU A 247 -9.78 -2.65 0.01
C LEU A 247 -9.01 -3.68 0.86
N LYS A 248 -8.08 -3.23 1.70
CA LYS A 248 -7.42 -4.11 2.69
C LYS A 248 -8.44 -4.66 3.69
N HIS A 249 -9.35 -3.82 4.17
CA HIS A 249 -10.42 -4.25 5.08
C HIS A 249 -11.37 -5.24 4.41
N TRP A 250 -11.86 -4.92 3.22
CA TRP A 250 -12.67 -5.82 2.38
C TRP A 250 -11.99 -7.18 2.19
N ALA A 251 -10.72 -7.19 1.80
CA ALA A 251 -10.00 -8.43 1.59
C ALA A 251 -9.79 -9.23 2.89
N GLN A 252 -9.69 -8.56 4.05
CA GLN A 252 -9.61 -9.21 5.36
C GLN A 252 -10.93 -9.87 5.75
N ILE A 253 -12.06 -9.15 5.67
CA ILE A 253 -13.37 -9.66 6.07
C ILE A 253 -13.88 -10.76 5.13
N ARG A 254 -13.47 -10.73 3.85
CA ARG A 254 -13.74 -11.78 2.86
C ARG A 254 -12.72 -12.93 2.90
N GLU A 255 -11.77 -12.91 3.83
CA GLU A 255 -10.73 -13.93 4.00
C GLU A 255 -9.85 -14.18 2.75
N ILE A 256 -9.75 -13.17 1.88
CA ILE A 256 -8.91 -13.19 0.65
C ILE A 256 -7.63 -12.34 0.79
N LYS A 257 -7.22 -12.03 2.03
CA LYS A 257 -5.94 -11.37 2.34
C LYS A 257 -5.01 -12.29 3.13
N ASP A 258 -4.61 -13.37 2.49
CA ASP A 258 -3.70 -14.36 3.07
C ASP A 258 -2.72 -14.91 2.03
N ALA A 259 -1.57 -14.26 1.94
CA ALA A 259 -0.53 -14.61 0.96
C ALA A 259 0.01 -16.03 1.14
N GLN A 260 0.03 -16.55 2.38
CA GLN A 260 0.58 -17.88 2.67
C GLN A 260 -0.35 -18.98 2.16
N ASN A 261 -1.66 -18.73 2.17
CA ASN A 261 -2.69 -19.65 1.70
C ASN A 261 -3.17 -19.34 0.27
N GLY A 262 -2.39 -18.56 -0.48
CA GLY A 262 -2.59 -18.36 -1.92
C GLY A 262 -3.66 -17.30 -2.29
N PHE A 263 -3.84 -16.31 -1.43
CA PHE A 263 -4.69 -15.13 -1.64
C PHE A 263 -3.85 -13.85 -1.73
N PHE A 264 -4.48 -12.67 -1.66
CA PHE A 264 -3.79 -11.40 -1.81
C PHE A 264 -2.83 -11.10 -0.64
N ASN A 265 -1.68 -10.51 -0.98
CA ASN A 265 -0.90 -9.74 -0.03
C ASN A 265 -1.29 -8.25 -0.09
N SER A 266 -0.94 -7.48 0.94
CA SER A 266 -1.27 -6.04 1.01
C SER A 266 -0.70 -5.22 -0.15
N TYR A 267 0.47 -5.63 -0.67
CA TYR A 267 1.15 -4.93 -1.76
C TYR A 267 0.43 -5.13 -3.09
N SER A 268 -0.02 -6.35 -3.41
CA SER A 268 -0.86 -6.63 -4.58
C SER A 268 -2.17 -5.82 -4.55
N ILE A 269 -2.82 -5.69 -3.39
CA ILE A 269 -4.02 -4.84 -3.25
C ILE A 269 -3.70 -3.38 -3.56
N ALA A 270 -2.58 -2.85 -3.05
CA ALA A 270 -2.15 -1.49 -3.35
C ALA A 270 -1.87 -1.28 -4.84
N LEU A 271 -1.25 -2.25 -5.52
CA LEU A 271 -0.98 -2.16 -6.96
C LEU A 271 -2.26 -2.26 -7.81
N LEU A 272 -3.24 -3.09 -7.42
CA LEU A 272 -4.55 -3.12 -8.07
C LEU A 272 -5.24 -1.76 -7.98
N ALA A 273 -5.23 -1.14 -6.80
CA ALA A 273 -5.81 0.19 -6.60
C ALA A 273 -5.08 1.26 -7.42
N LEU A 274 -3.74 1.27 -7.39
CA LEU A 274 -2.91 2.20 -8.16
C LEU A 274 -3.20 2.09 -9.65
N HIS A 275 -3.19 0.88 -10.20
CA HIS A 275 -3.46 0.66 -11.62
C HIS A 275 -4.87 1.10 -12.04
N TYR A 276 -5.89 0.82 -11.21
CA TYR A 276 -7.25 1.29 -11.46
C TYR A 276 -7.31 2.82 -11.52
N LEU A 277 -6.67 3.50 -10.56
CA LEU A 277 -6.59 4.96 -10.51
C LEU A 277 -5.75 5.57 -11.64
N GLN A 278 -4.83 4.81 -12.24
CA GLN A 278 -4.06 5.21 -13.42
C GLN A 278 -4.82 5.06 -14.73
N CYS A 279 -5.43 3.90 -14.99
CA CYS A 279 -5.96 3.59 -16.33
C CYS A 279 -7.35 2.94 -16.35
N GLY A 280 -7.93 2.61 -15.20
CA GLY A 280 -9.30 2.09 -15.08
C GLY A 280 -10.37 3.19 -15.00
N VAL A 281 -9.95 4.42 -14.68
CA VAL A 281 -10.83 5.59 -14.53
C VAL A 281 -10.41 6.71 -15.49
N LYS A 282 -11.39 7.48 -16.01
CA LYS A 282 -11.14 8.63 -16.89
C LYS A 282 -11.93 9.87 -16.44
N PRO A 283 -11.27 11.02 -16.17
CA PRO A 283 -9.81 11.24 -16.21
C PRO A 283 -9.05 10.38 -15.20
N TYR A 284 -7.74 10.20 -15.38
CA TYR A 284 -6.92 9.46 -14.41
C TYR A 284 -6.90 10.22 -13.08
N VAL A 285 -6.79 9.47 -11.98
CA VAL A 285 -6.61 10.04 -10.63
C VAL A 285 -5.12 10.11 -10.31
N LEU A 286 -4.37 9.06 -10.65
CA LEU A 286 -2.93 8.99 -10.45
C LEU A 286 -2.21 8.93 -11.80
N PRO A 287 -1.15 9.73 -12.02
CA PRO A 287 -0.34 9.60 -13.22
C PRO A 287 0.62 8.41 -13.10
N ASN A 288 1.54 8.31 -14.03
CA ASN A 288 2.68 7.42 -13.99
C ASN A 288 3.93 8.21 -13.57
N LEU A 289 4.30 8.10 -12.30
CA LEU A 289 5.45 8.84 -11.73
C LEU A 289 6.79 8.43 -12.35
N GLN A 290 6.94 7.17 -12.78
CA GLN A 290 8.17 6.70 -13.45
C GLN A 290 8.36 7.40 -14.80
N LYS A 291 7.28 7.58 -15.57
CA LYS A 291 7.33 8.29 -16.87
C LYS A 291 7.43 9.81 -16.73
N LEU A 292 6.82 10.38 -15.69
CA LEU A 292 6.88 11.82 -15.43
C LEU A 292 8.23 12.26 -14.85
N TYR A 293 8.86 11.43 -14.02
CA TYR A 293 10.09 11.75 -13.32
C TYR A 293 11.11 10.59 -13.39
N PRO A 294 11.54 10.18 -14.60
CA PRO A 294 12.48 9.07 -14.76
C PRO A 294 13.81 9.30 -14.04
N GLN A 295 14.26 10.56 -13.94
CA GLN A 295 15.47 10.94 -13.21
C GLN A 295 15.43 10.64 -11.70
N ILE A 296 14.23 10.41 -11.15
CA ILE A 296 14.04 10.05 -9.75
C ILE A 296 13.69 8.57 -9.65
N PHE A 297 12.65 8.13 -10.38
CA PHE A 297 12.07 6.81 -10.16
C PHE A 297 12.66 5.70 -11.02
N ASP A 298 13.52 5.99 -12.01
CA ASP A 298 14.28 4.95 -12.74
C ASP A 298 15.74 4.84 -12.24
N ASP A 299 16.18 5.75 -11.37
CA ASP A 299 17.51 5.70 -10.76
C ASP A 299 17.49 5.08 -9.35
N ALA A 300 18.09 3.91 -9.24
CA ALA A 300 18.12 3.12 -8.00
C ALA A 300 18.87 3.83 -6.86
N GLU A 301 19.95 4.54 -7.16
CA GLU A 301 20.73 5.28 -6.16
C GLU A 301 19.92 6.46 -5.62
N SER A 302 19.32 7.27 -6.51
CA SER A 302 18.42 8.35 -6.14
C SER A 302 17.26 7.86 -5.29
N LEU A 303 16.62 6.73 -5.61
CA LEU A 303 15.51 6.19 -4.82
C LEU A 303 15.90 5.76 -3.41
N ILE A 304 17.10 5.18 -3.23
CA ILE A 304 17.59 4.78 -1.91
C ILE A 304 17.81 5.99 -1.02
N GLU A 305 18.31 7.07 -1.59
CA GLU A 305 18.59 8.33 -0.88
C GLU A 305 17.35 9.22 -0.72
N LEU A 306 16.33 9.04 -1.57
CA LEU A 306 15.10 9.82 -1.54
C LEU A 306 14.40 9.66 -0.20
N GLU A 307 14.05 10.76 0.48
CA GLU A 307 13.44 10.72 1.81
C GLU A 307 11.93 10.48 1.77
N TYR A 308 11.37 9.88 2.83
CA TYR A 308 9.92 9.84 3.00
C TYR A 308 9.43 11.20 3.51
N ARG A 309 8.83 12.02 2.63
CA ARG A 309 8.32 13.36 2.94
C ARG A 309 6.83 13.38 3.25
N GLN A 310 6.34 14.40 3.94
CA GLN A 310 4.90 14.58 4.14
C GLN A 310 4.24 15.44 3.06
N HIS A 311 5.06 16.10 2.22
CA HIS A 311 4.59 16.95 1.14
C HIS A 311 5.17 16.50 -0.19
N PHE A 312 4.33 16.54 -1.21
CA PHE A 312 4.66 16.32 -2.61
C PHE A 312 4.17 17.52 -3.40
N GLU A 313 5.10 18.29 -3.97
CA GLU A 313 4.74 19.36 -4.88
C GLU A 313 4.28 18.73 -6.18
N SER A 314 2.96 18.53 -6.30
CA SER A 314 2.37 18.04 -7.54
C SER A 314 2.76 18.96 -8.69
N PRO A 315 3.17 18.42 -9.85
CA PRO A 315 3.53 19.23 -10.99
C PRO A 315 2.36 20.11 -11.39
N ILE A 316 2.61 21.42 -11.50
CA ILE A 316 1.64 22.36 -12.07
C ILE A 316 1.81 22.30 -13.59
N THR A 317 0.93 21.59 -14.28
CA THR A 317 0.88 21.64 -15.75
C THR A 317 0.25 22.95 -16.21
N LYS A 318 0.57 23.40 -17.44
CA LYS A 318 0.37 24.80 -17.85
C LYS A 318 -1.07 25.18 -18.17
N GLU A 319 -2.01 24.25 -18.15
CA GLU A 319 -3.43 24.53 -18.36
C GLU A 319 -4.21 23.66 -17.39
N SER A 320 -5.25 24.21 -16.75
CA SER A 320 -6.15 23.45 -15.88
C SER A 320 -6.86 22.35 -16.67
N LEU A 321 -6.20 21.21 -16.85
CA LEU A 321 -6.77 20.02 -17.47
C LEU A 321 -7.36 19.09 -16.44
N THR A 322 -8.20 18.19 -16.97
CA THR A 322 -9.29 17.48 -16.32
C THR A 322 -8.86 16.63 -15.13
N ILE A 323 -8.78 17.23 -13.95
CA ILE A 323 -8.64 16.52 -12.67
C ILE A 323 -9.88 15.63 -12.49
N ASN A 324 -9.66 14.35 -12.20
CA ASN A 324 -10.77 13.49 -11.81
C ASN A 324 -11.37 13.99 -10.49
N ARG A 325 -12.68 14.29 -10.49
CA ARG A 325 -13.41 14.80 -9.32
C ARG A 325 -14.36 13.78 -8.68
N GLN A 326 -14.28 12.52 -9.07
CA GLN A 326 -15.12 11.48 -8.49
C GLN A 326 -14.80 11.31 -7.01
N PRO A 327 -15.83 11.26 -6.14
CA PRO A 327 -15.64 10.98 -4.73
C PRO A 327 -15.14 9.53 -4.54
N ILE A 328 -14.56 9.26 -3.36
CA ILE A 328 -13.99 7.94 -3.07
C ILE A 328 -15.01 6.79 -3.15
N SER A 329 -16.28 7.07 -2.85
CA SER A 329 -17.39 6.12 -2.98
C SER A 329 -17.58 5.64 -4.43
N GLU A 330 -17.60 6.57 -5.39
CA GLU A 330 -17.69 6.24 -6.83
C GLU A 330 -16.45 5.47 -7.29
N LEU A 331 -15.26 5.85 -6.82
CA LEU A 331 -14.02 5.15 -7.16
C LEU A 331 -13.99 3.72 -6.60
N LEU A 332 -14.52 3.50 -5.41
CA LEU A 332 -14.64 2.16 -4.83
C LEU A 332 -15.60 1.27 -5.62
N ILE A 333 -16.79 1.77 -5.97
CA ILE A 333 -17.75 1.03 -6.82
C ILE A 333 -17.13 0.76 -8.19
N GLY A 334 -16.49 1.77 -8.78
CA GLY A 334 -15.83 1.65 -10.08
C GLY A 334 -14.63 0.70 -10.07
N PHE A 335 -13.93 0.56 -8.95
CA PHE A 335 -12.85 -0.43 -8.78
C PHE A 335 -13.41 -1.86 -8.89
N PHE A 336 -14.50 -2.16 -8.19
CA PHE A 336 -15.11 -3.49 -8.25
C PHE A 336 -15.70 -3.78 -9.64
N ASP A 337 -16.33 -2.78 -10.27
CA ASP A 337 -16.81 -2.90 -11.65
C ASP A 337 -15.67 -3.17 -12.64
N TYR A 338 -14.55 -2.47 -12.47
CA TYR A 338 -13.39 -2.65 -13.34
C TYR A 338 -12.83 -4.07 -13.24
N TYR A 339 -12.56 -4.54 -12.02
CA TYR A 339 -11.91 -5.84 -11.84
C TYR A 339 -12.83 -7.05 -11.98
N ARG A 340 -14.15 -6.93 -11.72
CA ARG A 340 -15.08 -8.03 -12.06
C ARG A 340 -15.19 -8.28 -13.57
N ASN A 341 -14.92 -7.27 -14.39
CA ASN A 341 -14.97 -7.33 -15.84
C ASN A 341 -13.58 -7.40 -16.52
N PHE A 342 -12.50 -7.42 -15.73
CA PHE A 342 -11.14 -7.42 -16.27
C PHE A 342 -10.78 -8.79 -16.85
N ASP A 343 -10.26 -8.82 -18.07
CA ASP A 343 -9.75 -10.03 -18.70
C ASP A 343 -8.37 -10.39 -18.13
N PHE A 344 -8.40 -11.06 -16.97
CA PHE A 344 -7.18 -11.53 -16.32
C PHE A 344 -6.48 -12.62 -17.11
N ASP A 345 -7.17 -13.38 -17.97
CA ASP A 345 -6.57 -14.51 -18.67
C ASP A 345 -5.59 -14.05 -19.76
N HIS A 346 -5.89 -12.92 -20.41
CA HIS A 346 -5.06 -12.41 -21.51
C HIS A 346 -4.21 -11.20 -21.13
N TYR A 347 -4.60 -10.45 -20.10
CA TYR A 347 -3.90 -9.22 -19.72
C TYR A 347 -3.27 -9.28 -18.33
N ALA A 348 -2.14 -8.60 -18.22
CA ALA A 348 -1.41 -8.30 -17.01
C ALA A 348 -1.56 -6.82 -16.67
N ILE A 349 -1.40 -6.54 -15.39
CA ILE A 349 -1.51 -5.22 -14.79
C ILE A 349 -0.10 -4.62 -14.69
N SER A 350 0.14 -3.44 -15.29
CA SER A 350 1.43 -2.75 -15.19
C SER A 350 1.26 -1.29 -14.75
N VAL A 351 1.65 -1.03 -13.50
CA VAL A 351 1.67 0.35 -12.95
C VAL A 351 2.85 1.17 -13.48
N ARG A 352 3.93 0.49 -13.85
CA ARG A 352 5.12 1.07 -14.49
C ARG A 352 4.83 1.54 -15.91
N GLU A 353 4.02 0.79 -16.66
CA GLU A 353 3.59 1.23 -17.98
C GLU A 353 2.34 2.12 -17.92
N GLY A 354 1.63 2.15 -16.80
CA GLY A 354 0.39 2.91 -16.63
C GLY A 354 -0.72 2.41 -17.56
N LYS A 355 -0.76 1.10 -17.84
CA LYS A 355 -1.66 0.46 -18.79
C LYS A 355 -1.76 -1.04 -18.53
N ILE A 356 -2.73 -1.68 -19.20
CA ILE A 356 -2.77 -3.13 -19.34
C ILE A 356 -1.76 -3.59 -20.40
N ILE A 357 -1.11 -4.73 -20.19
CA ILE A 357 -0.19 -5.34 -21.16
C ILE A 357 -0.61 -6.79 -21.43
N PRO A 358 -0.52 -7.30 -22.68
CA PRO A 358 -0.77 -8.71 -22.95
C PRO A 358 0.17 -9.59 -22.12
N ARG A 359 -0.35 -10.66 -21.50
CA ARG A 359 0.47 -11.61 -20.72
C ARG A 359 1.61 -12.21 -21.53
N SER A 360 1.43 -12.36 -22.84
CA SER A 360 2.47 -12.83 -23.76
C SER A 360 3.71 -11.92 -23.84
N GLN A 361 3.60 -10.66 -23.36
CA GLN A 361 4.71 -9.71 -23.30
C GLN A 361 5.44 -9.73 -21.94
N CYS A 362 4.91 -10.46 -20.95
CA CYS A 362 5.54 -10.61 -19.63
C CYS A 362 6.57 -11.73 -19.68
N SER A 363 7.86 -11.38 -19.82
CA SER A 363 8.94 -12.35 -20.02
C SER A 363 9.63 -12.82 -18.73
N SER A 364 9.50 -12.08 -17.63
CA SER A 364 10.26 -12.33 -16.39
C SER A 364 9.75 -13.49 -15.54
N ASP A 365 8.52 -13.94 -15.78
CA ASP A 365 7.87 -15.04 -15.09
C ASP A 365 7.02 -15.81 -16.11
N ASN A 366 6.84 -17.12 -15.94
CA ASN A 366 5.95 -17.88 -16.82
C ASN A 366 4.49 -17.41 -16.61
N PRO A 367 3.86 -16.74 -17.59
CA PRO A 367 2.55 -16.13 -17.39
C PRO A 367 1.42 -17.15 -17.21
N LEU A 368 1.63 -18.40 -17.62
CA LEU A 368 0.65 -19.49 -17.51
C LEU A 368 0.58 -20.10 -16.11
N THR A 369 1.55 -19.81 -15.25
CA THR A 369 1.62 -20.38 -13.88
C THR A 369 0.69 -19.68 -12.89
N TYR A 370 0.23 -18.46 -13.20
CA TYR A 370 -0.44 -17.59 -12.24
C TYR A 370 -1.85 -17.21 -12.71
N CYS A 371 -2.82 -17.21 -11.80
CA CYS A 371 -4.18 -16.76 -12.12
C CYS A 371 -4.25 -15.24 -12.26
N LEU A 372 -3.37 -14.52 -11.58
CA LEU A 372 -3.25 -13.07 -11.61
C LEU A 372 -1.81 -12.66 -11.91
N PHE A 373 -1.64 -11.72 -12.84
CA PHE A 373 -0.34 -11.15 -13.16
C PHE A 373 -0.34 -9.63 -12.93
N ILE A 374 0.42 -9.20 -11.92
CA ILE A 374 0.71 -7.80 -11.64
C ILE A 374 2.21 -7.61 -11.79
N GLU A 375 2.63 -6.93 -12.85
CA GLU A 375 4.03 -6.62 -13.12
C GLU A 375 4.61 -5.76 -11.99
N GLU A 376 5.74 -6.22 -11.45
CA GLU A 376 6.52 -5.51 -10.46
C GLU A 376 7.23 -4.31 -11.10
N PRO A 377 7.17 -3.10 -10.50
CA PRO A 377 7.59 -1.87 -11.18
C PRO A 377 9.08 -1.71 -11.51
N TYR A 378 9.95 -2.56 -10.96
CA TYR A 378 11.41 -2.46 -11.01
C TYR A 378 12.11 -3.75 -11.48
N ASP A 379 11.62 -4.93 -11.07
CA ASP A 379 12.16 -6.25 -11.40
C ASP A 379 11.32 -7.00 -12.45
N TYR A 380 10.17 -6.44 -12.85
CA TYR A 380 9.27 -6.91 -13.90
C TYR A 380 8.65 -8.30 -13.67
N LYS A 381 8.88 -8.90 -12.51
CA LYS A 381 8.29 -10.21 -12.19
C LYS A 381 6.85 -10.02 -11.76
N ASN A 382 6.14 -11.12 -11.55
CA ASN A 382 4.81 -11.06 -10.97
C ASN A 382 4.90 -10.79 -9.46
N THR A 383 4.10 -9.86 -8.95
CA THR A 383 3.97 -9.59 -7.50
C THR A 383 2.91 -10.48 -6.84
N ALA A 384 1.97 -11.02 -7.63
CA ALA A 384 0.88 -11.87 -7.18
C ALA A 384 1.22 -13.37 -7.24
N ARG A 385 2.49 -13.75 -6.97
CA ARG A 385 2.96 -15.15 -7.09
C ARG A 385 2.27 -16.14 -6.15
N CYS A 386 1.57 -15.64 -5.14
CA CYS A 386 0.76 -16.44 -4.23
C CYS A 386 -0.55 -16.93 -4.89
N VAL A 387 -1.09 -16.22 -5.88
CA VAL A 387 -2.38 -16.54 -6.49
C VAL A 387 -2.19 -17.48 -7.70
N THR A 388 -1.92 -18.75 -7.40
CA THR A 388 -1.64 -19.81 -8.40
C THR A 388 -2.77 -20.83 -8.56
N HIS A 389 -3.58 -21.02 -7.51
CA HIS A 389 -4.63 -22.04 -7.51
C HIS A 389 -5.96 -21.48 -8.02
N GLN A 390 -6.52 -22.14 -9.04
CA GLN A 390 -7.77 -21.67 -9.66
C GLN A 390 -8.98 -21.67 -8.72
N GLN A 391 -8.96 -22.50 -7.67
CA GLN A 391 -10.00 -22.50 -6.63
C GLN A 391 -9.98 -21.19 -5.84
N ASN A 392 -8.82 -20.77 -5.32
CA ASN A 392 -8.68 -19.49 -4.63
C ASN A 392 -8.98 -18.31 -5.54
N TRP A 393 -8.57 -18.41 -6.81
CA TRP A 393 -8.87 -17.39 -7.80
C TRP A 393 -10.36 -17.23 -8.07
N ALA A 394 -11.11 -18.33 -8.19
CA ALA A 394 -12.55 -18.30 -8.34
C ALA A 394 -13.24 -17.64 -7.13
N VAL A 395 -12.75 -17.87 -5.91
CA VAL A 395 -13.21 -17.17 -4.70
C VAL A 395 -12.97 -15.67 -4.83
N ILE A 396 -11.75 -15.25 -5.19
CA ILE A 396 -11.40 -13.84 -5.40
C ILE A 396 -12.32 -13.18 -6.45
N GLN A 397 -12.54 -13.85 -7.59
CA GLN A 397 -13.44 -13.35 -8.64
C GLN A 397 -14.87 -13.22 -8.14
N THR A 398 -15.35 -14.18 -7.34
CA THR A 398 -16.68 -14.11 -6.72
C THR A 398 -16.77 -12.90 -5.78
N CYS A 399 -15.76 -12.67 -4.93
CA CYS A 399 -15.72 -11.51 -4.04
C CYS A 399 -15.77 -10.16 -4.79
N PHE A 400 -15.13 -10.04 -5.97
CA PHE A 400 -15.25 -8.84 -6.80
C PHE A 400 -16.69 -8.62 -7.30
N ASN A 401 -17.38 -9.69 -7.70
CA ASN A 401 -18.76 -9.64 -8.15
C ASN A 401 -19.70 -9.27 -6.99
N ASP A 402 -19.61 -9.98 -5.87
CA ASP A 402 -20.46 -9.78 -4.70
C ASP A 402 -20.34 -8.37 -4.14
N ALA A 403 -19.11 -7.83 -4.05
CA ALA A 403 -18.87 -6.48 -3.56
C ALA A 403 -19.52 -5.42 -4.47
N TYR A 404 -19.41 -5.57 -5.79
CA TYR A 404 -20.10 -4.67 -6.72
C TYR A 404 -21.63 -4.81 -6.60
N ASP A 405 -22.14 -6.04 -6.65
CA ASP A 405 -23.58 -6.28 -6.67
C ASP A 405 -24.24 -5.80 -5.37
N SER A 406 -23.59 -5.99 -4.22
CA SER A 406 -24.05 -5.49 -2.92
C SER A 406 -24.08 -3.95 -2.86
N LEU A 407 -23.04 -3.28 -3.37
CA LEU A 407 -22.99 -1.82 -3.43
C LEU A 407 -23.98 -1.22 -4.44
N VAL A 408 -24.37 -1.96 -5.47
CA VAL A 408 -25.18 -1.44 -6.59
C VAL A 408 -26.66 -1.83 -6.48
N TYR A 409 -26.96 -2.91 -5.77
CA TYR A 409 -28.33 -3.38 -5.49
C TYR A 409 -28.60 -3.52 -3.98
N PRO A 410 -28.43 -2.45 -3.17
CA PRO A 410 -28.53 -2.48 -1.71
C PRO A 410 -29.95 -2.65 -1.14
N GLY A 411 -30.89 -3.28 -1.87
CA GLY A 411 -32.23 -3.58 -1.35
C GLY A 411 -33.10 -2.36 -0.98
N GLY A 412 -32.77 -1.15 -1.46
CA GLY A 412 -33.48 0.10 -1.16
C GLY A 412 -32.81 1.03 -0.15
N VAL A 413 -31.58 0.71 0.30
CA VAL A 413 -30.76 1.55 1.18
C VAL A 413 -29.65 2.25 0.35
N THR A 414 -29.07 3.34 0.85
CA THR A 414 -27.83 3.89 0.25
C THR A 414 -26.66 2.94 0.50
N PRO A 415 -25.73 2.77 -0.45
CA PRO A 415 -24.54 1.93 -0.24
C PRO A 415 -23.72 2.39 0.97
N SER A 416 -23.08 1.42 1.63
CA SER A 416 -22.30 1.60 2.86
C SER A 416 -21.06 0.71 2.86
N LEU A 417 -20.13 0.93 3.79
CA LEU A 417 -18.99 0.04 3.94
C LEU A 417 -19.39 -1.36 4.38
N SER A 418 -20.52 -1.53 5.07
CA SER A 418 -21.00 -2.84 5.49
C SER A 418 -21.36 -3.74 4.30
N ASP A 419 -21.74 -3.16 3.16
CA ASP A 419 -22.16 -3.90 1.98
C ASP A 419 -21.00 -4.64 1.29
N ILE A 420 -19.75 -4.21 1.50
CA ILE A 420 -18.57 -4.91 0.95
C ILE A 420 -18.27 -6.21 1.72
N ALA A 421 -18.86 -6.40 2.90
CA ALA A 421 -18.67 -7.59 3.73
C ALA A 421 -19.50 -8.79 3.26
N THR A 422 -20.61 -8.52 2.57
CA THR A 422 -21.50 -9.50 1.92
C THR A 422 -20.80 -10.17 0.75
#